data_AF-A0A1X0QLT8-F1
#
_entry.id   AF-A0A1X0QLT8-F1
#
_cell.length_a   1.000
_cell.length_b   1.000
_cell.length_c   1.000
_cell.angle_alpha   90.00
_cell.angle_beta   90.00
_cell.angle_gamma   90.00
#
_symmetry.space_group_name_H-M   'P 1'
#
loop_
_entity.id
_entity.type
_entity.pdbx_description
1 polymer ?
#
loop_
_entity_poly.entity_id
_entity_poly.type
_entity_poly.pdbx_seq_one_letter_code
_entity_poly.pdbx_strand_id
1 'polypeptide(L)'
;MSISHLDNVIEDIVNHLPRYQKFIQSLKDEGYHVIGYARKSHAKKMMTHAFLARFSPLFTVYANESLLERDLNKQEHILSQIHADGDMQDMLVYISSLERVCIVAIDFVGLTTNCEDLKVFLKNNPNIDKLASCDASHVYDTQELLNDSDKIKVFDCRKKALQRSK
;
A
#
# COMPACT_ATOMS: atom_id res chain seq x y z
N MET A 1 27.06 -2.87 13.92
CA MET A 1 26.25 -3.66 12.97
C MET A 1 26.79 -5.08 13.03
N SER A 2 25.99 -6.08 13.43
CA SER A 2 26.45 -7.48 13.41
C SER A 2 26.36 -8.04 12.00
N ILE A 3 27.25 -8.96 11.65
CA ILE A 3 27.32 -9.64 10.34
C ILE A 3 25.94 -10.22 9.94
N SER A 4 25.21 -10.77 10.91
CA SER A 4 23.84 -11.27 10.73
C SER A 4 22.80 -10.25 10.26
N HIS A 5 22.98 -8.96 10.53
CA HIS A 5 22.07 -7.92 10.02
C HIS A 5 22.37 -7.56 8.56
N LEU A 6 23.62 -7.72 8.13
CA LEU A 6 24.02 -7.46 6.74
C LEU A 6 23.57 -8.60 5.83
N ASP A 7 23.70 -9.85 6.27
CA ASP A 7 23.29 -11.02 5.49
C ASP A 7 21.78 -11.04 5.23
N ASN A 8 20.96 -10.70 6.23
CA ASN A 8 19.50 -10.56 6.05
C ASN A 8 19.12 -9.44 5.07
N VAL A 9 19.84 -8.31 5.09
CA VAL A 9 19.59 -7.21 4.14
C VAL A 9 19.99 -7.60 2.73
N ILE A 10 21.08 -8.34 2.57
CA ILE A 10 21.52 -8.85 1.26
C ILE A 10 20.53 -9.89 0.74
N GLU A 11 20.05 -10.80 1.58
CA GLU A 11 19.05 -11.79 1.20
C GLU A 11 17.73 -11.13 0.80
N ASP A 12 17.29 -10.11 1.55
CA ASP A 12 16.12 -9.30 1.21
C ASP A 12 16.27 -8.62 -0.14
N ILE A 13 17.43 -8.02 -0.43
CA ILE A 13 17.69 -7.34 -1.70
C ILE A 13 17.75 -8.37 -2.85
N VAL A 14 18.50 -9.45 -2.69
CA VAL A 14 18.79 -10.39 -3.79
C VAL A 14 17.57 -11.22 -4.16
N ASN A 15 16.78 -11.67 -3.18
CA ASN A 15 15.67 -12.59 -3.44
C ASN A 15 14.33 -11.89 -3.61
N HIS A 16 14.06 -10.83 -2.85
CA HIS A 16 12.76 -10.20 -2.87
C HIS A 16 12.60 -9.19 -4.02
N LEU A 17 13.63 -8.42 -4.36
CA LEU A 17 13.54 -7.40 -5.42
C LEU A 17 13.16 -7.97 -6.80
N PRO A 18 13.82 -9.03 -7.32
CA PRO A 18 13.48 -9.55 -8.66
C PRO A 18 12.08 -10.18 -8.69
N ARG A 19 11.67 -10.80 -7.58
CA ARG A 19 10.33 -11.39 -7.45
C ARG A 19 9.25 -10.31 -7.51
N TYR A 20 9.45 -9.20 -6.81
CA TYR A 20 8.49 -8.10 -6.79
C TYR A 20 8.43 -7.39 -8.14
N GLN A 21 9.57 -7.18 -8.79
CA GLN A 21 9.60 -6.62 -10.12
C GLN A 21 8.83 -7.49 -11.12
N LYS A 22 9.06 -8.81 -11.09
CA LYS A 22 8.32 -9.76 -11.96
C LYS A 22 6.83 -9.74 -11.66
N PHE A 23 6.44 -9.66 -10.40
CA PHE A 23 5.04 -9.61 -9.99
C PHE A 23 4.34 -8.31 -10.45
N ILE A 24 4.97 -7.15 -10.24
CA ILE A 24 4.42 -5.88 -10.73
C ILE A 24 4.34 -5.90 -12.26
N GLN A 25 5.35 -6.47 -12.94
CA GLN A 25 5.33 -6.59 -14.38
C GLN A 25 4.21 -7.53 -14.86
N SER A 26 3.98 -8.67 -14.20
CA SER A 26 2.90 -9.58 -14.60
C SER A 26 1.52 -8.93 -14.48
N LEU A 27 1.28 -8.13 -13.44
CA LEU A 27 0.04 -7.36 -13.31
C LEU A 27 -0.12 -6.37 -14.48
N LYS A 28 0.95 -5.69 -14.89
CA LYS A 28 0.91 -4.79 -16.05
C LYS A 28 0.67 -5.54 -17.35
N ASP A 29 1.29 -6.70 -17.52
CA ASP A 29 1.12 -7.57 -18.70
C ASP A 29 -0.33 -8.11 -18.78
N GLU A 30 -0.99 -8.30 -17.65
CA GLU A 30 -2.43 -8.61 -17.54
C GLU A 30 -3.37 -7.40 -17.80
N GLY A 31 -2.78 -6.22 -18.04
CA GLY A 31 -3.47 -4.98 -18.37
C GLY A 31 -3.87 -4.12 -17.16
N TYR A 32 -3.32 -4.37 -15.97
CA TYR A 32 -3.61 -3.55 -14.80
C TYR A 32 -2.78 -2.26 -14.76
N HIS A 33 -3.44 -1.17 -14.37
CA HIS A 33 -2.75 0.04 -13.94
C HIS A 33 -2.28 -0.14 -12.48
N VAL A 34 -0.98 -0.43 -12.32
CA VAL A 34 -0.39 -0.67 -11.00
C VAL A 34 0.03 0.64 -10.34
N ILE A 35 -0.47 0.90 -9.14
CA ILE A 35 -0.10 2.06 -8.32
C ILE A 35 0.51 1.62 -6.99
N GLY A 36 1.53 2.34 -6.54
CA GLY A 36 2.16 2.14 -5.24
C GLY A 36 1.44 2.94 -4.16
N TYR A 37 1.15 2.28 -3.04
CA TYR A 37 0.59 2.89 -1.84
C TYR A 37 1.54 2.74 -0.67
N ALA A 38 1.86 3.85 0.00
CA ALA A 38 2.67 3.76 1.20
C ALA A 38 2.28 4.77 2.29
N ARG A 39 2.15 4.27 3.53
CA ARG A 39 1.89 5.11 4.69
C ARG A 39 3.14 5.92 5.07
N LYS A 40 2.99 7.24 5.23
CA LYS A 40 4.03 8.12 5.78
C LYS A 40 4.39 7.64 7.19
N SER A 41 5.67 7.35 7.43
CA SER A 41 6.18 6.96 8.75
C SER A 41 7.51 7.64 9.04
N HIS A 42 7.75 8.03 10.29
CA HIS A 42 8.92 8.81 10.71
C HIS A 42 10.27 8.09 10.56
N ALA A 43 10.29 6.76 10.37
CA ALA A 43 11.55 6.03 10.19
C ALA A 43 11.33 4.62 9.59
N LYS A 44 12.30 4.19 8.77
CA LYS A 44 12.66 2.81 8.35
C LYS A 44 12.20 2.23 7.01
N LYS A 45 11.14 2.70 6.33
CA LYS A 45 10.70 2.05 5.07
C LYS A 45 11.20 2.73 3.77
N MET A 46 12.23 3.58 3.81
CA MET A 46 12.67 4.35 2.63
C MET A 46 13.03 3.48 1.41
N MET A 47 13.66 2.31 1.61
CA MET A 47 14.01 1.41 0.50
C MET A 47 12.78 0.83 -0.21
N THR A 48 11.73 0.46 0.52
CA THR A 48 10.49 -0.08 -0.08
C THR A 48 9.68 1.02 -0.80
N HIS A 49 9.69 2.24 -0.27
CA HIS A 49 9.12 3.40 -0.99
C HIS A 49 9.87 3.68 -2.29
N ALA A 50 11.20 3.80 -2.22
CA ALA A 50 12.03 4.04 -3.40
C ALA A 50 11.88 2.92 -4.45
N PHE A 51 11.67 1.69 -4.00
CA PHE A 51 11.37 0.58 -4.89
C PHE A 51 10.02 0.74 -5.59
N LEU A 52 8.92 0.95 -4.86
CA LEU A 52 7.59 1.13 -5.46
C LEU A 52 7.59 2.30 -6.46
N ALA A 53 8.23 3.42 -6.11
CA ALA A 53 8.37 4.58 -6.99
C ALA A 53 9.11 4.28 -8.31
N ARG A 54 9.98 3.26 -8.32
CA ARG A 54 10.73 2.87 -9.53
C ARG A 54 9.88 2.11 -10.54
N PHE A 55 8.78 1.49 -10.11
CA PHE A 55 7.97 0.62 -10.96
C PHE A 55 6.53 1.09 -11.14
N SER A 56 6.06 2.04 -10.33
CA SER A 56 4.68 2.54 -10.37
C SER A 56 4.64 3.96 -9.80
N PRO A 57 3.65 4.78 -10.20
CA PRO A 57 3.33 6.00 -9.47
C PRO A 57 3.12 5.67 -8.00
N LEU A 58 3.83 6.37 -7.10
CA LEU A 58 3.81 6.14 -5.66
C LEU A 58 3.07 7.28 -4.96
N PHE A 59 2.02 6.93 -4.24
CA PHE A 59 1.27 7.86 -3.41
C PHE A 59 1.54 7.60 -1.93
N THR A 60 1.81 8.68 -1.18
CA THR A 60 2.16 8.59 0.23
C THR A 60 1.14 9.28 1.12
N VAL A 61 0.75 8.61 2.20
CA VAL A 61 -0.49 8.95 2.89
C VAL A 61 -0.33 9.06 4.41
N TYR A 62 -1.00 10.05 5.01
CA TYR A 62 -1.20 10.12 6.47
C TYR A 62 -2.43 9.31 6.89
N ALA A 63 -2.20 8.15 7.49
CA ALA A 63 -3.28 7.27 7.97
C ALA A 63 -3.84 7.69 9.35
N ASN A 64 -4.28 8.94 9.46
CA ASN A 64 -4.94 9.47 10.66
C ASN A 64 -6.47 9.58 10.50
N GLU A 65 -6.96 9.48 9.26
CA GLU A 65 -8.36 9.65 8.86
C GLU A 65 -8.84 8.45 8.04
N SER A 66 -10.15 8.43 7.73
CA SER A 66 -10.76 7.45 6.83
C SER A 66 -10.11 7.52 5.44
N LEU A 67 -10.08 6.43 4.69
CA LEU A 67 -9.33 6.35 3.42
C LEU A 67 -9.69 7.47 2.43
N LEU A 68 -10.97 7.83 2.33
CA LEU A 68 -11.43 8.88 1.40
C LEU A 68 -11.14 10.31 1.88
N GLU A 69 -10.83 10.48 3.16
CA GLU A 69 -10.62 11.79 3.79
C GLU A 69 -9.14 12.08 4.04
N ARG A 70 -8.24 11.10 3.88
CA ARG A 70 -6.82 11.28 4.20
C ARG A 70 -6.21 12.40 3.36
N ASP A 71 -5.35 13.19 4.00
CA ASP A 71 -4.63 14.28 3.36
C ASP A 71 -5.56 15.36 2.75
N LEU A 72 -6.85 15.43 3.14
CA LEU A 72 -7.74 16.58 2.80
C LEU A 72 -7.13 17.91 3.26
N ASN A 73 -6.52 17.91 4.45
CA ASN A 73 -5.78 19.04 4.99
C ASN A 73 -4.30 18.89 4.65
N LYS A 74 -3.90 19.33 3.44
CA LYS A 74 -2.54 19.16 2.93
C LYS A 74 -1.49 19.75 3.87
N GLN A 75 -0.59 18.89 4.37
CA GLN A 75 0.61 19.32 5.10
C GLN A 75 1.79 19.46 4.12
N GLU A 76 1.82 20.57 3.38
CA GLU A 76 2.79 20.84 2.31
C GLU A 76 4.25 20.69 2.75
N HIS A 77 4.56 21.03 4.01
CA HIS A 77 5.93 20.99 4.55
C HIS A 77 6.55 19.59 4.65
N ILE A 78 5.74 18.52 4.56
CA ILE A 78 6.20 17.13 4.65
C ILE A 78 6.27 16.46 3.27
N LEU A 79 5.50 16.96 2.29
CA LEU A 79 5.54 16.46 0.91
C LEU A 79 6.91 16.68 0.25
N SER A 80 7.61 17.76 0.61
CA SER A 80 8.94 18.06 0.07
C SER A 80 10.05 17.08 0.50
N GLN A 81 9.79 16.21 1.49
CA GLN A 81 10.79 15.30 2.07
C GLN A 81 10.64 13.85 1.58
N ILE A 82 9.62 13.54 0.80
CA ILE A 82 9.33 12.17 0.35
C ILE A 82 9.24 12.15 -1.18
N HIS A 83 9.98 11.24 -1.80
CA HIS A 83 9.92 11.01 -3.25
C HIS A 83 8.64 10.25 -3.59
N ALA A 84 7.56 10.98 -3.86
CA ALA A 84 6.23 10.48 -4.19
C ALA A 84 5.57 11.34 -5.26
N ASP A 85 4.67 10.73 -6.04
CA ASP A 85 3.92 11.39 -7.11
C ASP A 85 2.70 12.17 -6.58
N GLY A 86 2.33 11.96 -5.31
CA GLY A 86 1.27 12.71 -4.65
C GLY A 86 0.84 12.16 -3.29
N ASP A 87 -0.21 12.76 -2.74
CA ASP A 87 -0.91 12.30 -1.55
C ASP A 87 -2.15 11.44 -1.88
N MET A 88 -2.97 11.10 -0.88
CA MET A 88 -4.19 10.30 -1.10
C MET A 88 -5.19 11.01 -2.02
N GLN A 89 -5.31 12.33 -1.95
CA GLN A 89 -6.27 13.09 -2.76
C GLN A 89 -5.80 13.12 -4.22
N ASP A 90 -4.50 13.29 -4.44
CA ASP A 90 -3.91 13.18 -5.77
C ASP A 90 -4.10 11.75 -6.34
N MET A 91 -3.96 10.72 -5.49
CA MET A 91 -4.23 9.32 -5.87
C MET A 91 -5.69 9.10 -6.29
N LEU A 92 -6.67 9.61 -5.54
CA LEU A 92 -8.09 9.46 -5.85
C LEU A 92 -8.43 10.10 -7.20
N VAL A 93 -7.90 11.29 -7.47
CA VAL A 93 -8.03 11.94 -8.79
C VAL A 93 -7.40 11.08 -9.87
N TYR A 94 -6.19 10.58 -9.64
CA TYR A 94 -5.48 9.73 -10.61
C TYR A 94 -6.28 8.45 -10.93
N ILE A 95 -6.74 7.72 -9.92
CA ILE A 95 -7.53 6.48 -10.08
C ILE A 95 -8.84 6.74 -10.82
N SER A 96 -9.49 7.87 -10.59
CA SER A 96 -10.77 8.19 -11.25
C SER A 96 -10.68 8.27 -12.77
N SER A 97 -9.47 8.50 -13.31
CA SER A 97 -9.19 8.57 -14.74
C SER A 97 -8.75 7.23 -15.37
N LEU A 98 -8.61 6.18 -14.56
CA LEU A 98 -8.10 4.88 -14.97
C LEU A 98 -9.16 3.79 -14.83
N GLU A 99 -9.01 2.72 -15.60
CA GLU A 99 -9.75 1.47 -15.42
C GLU A 99 -8.79 0.38 -14.94
N ARG A 100 -9.31 -0.69 -14.35
CA ARG A 100 -8.53 -1.88 -13.94
C ARG A 100 -7.28 -1.54 -13.12
N VAL A 101 -7.49 -0.84 -12.01
CA VAL A 101 -6.42 -0.42 -11.10
C VAL A 101 -6.06 -1.55 -10.13
N CYS A 102 -4.77 -1.77 -9.94
CA CYS A 102 -4.23 -2.58 -8.86
C CYS A 102 -3.43 -1.70 -7.89
N ILE A 103 -3.87 -1.65 -6.63
CA ILE A 103 -3.12 -0.96 -5.58
C ILE A 103 -2.16 -1.94 -4.92
N VAL A 104 -0.87 -1.62 -4.97
CA VAL A 104 0.19 -2.37 -4.30
C VAL A 104 0.60 -1.62 -3.03
N ALA A 105 0.29 -2.17 -1.87
CA ALA A 105 0.72 -1.65 -0.57
C ALA A 105 1.90 -2.47 -0.04
N ILE A 106 2.77 -1.86 0.78
CA ILE A 106 3.86 -2.60 1.44
C ILE A 106 3.32 -3.76 2.27
N ASP A 107 2.30 -3.46 3.07
CA ASP A 107 1.51 -4.42 3.82
C ASP A 107 0.08 -3.86 3.96
N PHE A 108 -0.89 -4.74 4.23
CA PHE A 108 -2.29 -4.32 4.35
C PHE A 108 -2.55 -3.45 5.59
N VAL A 109 -1.74 -3.63 6.65
CA VAL A 109 -1.78 -2.77 7.85
C VAL A 109 -1.46 -1.31 7.51
N GLY A 110 -0.54 -1.11 6.56
CA GLY A 110 -0.15 0.19 6.04
C GLY A 110 -1.25 0.83 5.18
N LEU A 111 -2.06 0.03 4.49
CA LEU A 111 -3.23 0.52 3.76
C LEU A 111 -4.34 0.94 4.73
N THR A 112 -4.87 0.02 5.52
CA THR A 112 -5.86 0.30 6.56
C THR A 112 -6.01 -0.89 7.51
N THR A 113 -6.41 -0.60 8.74
CA THR A 113 -6.86 -1.62 9.70
C THR A 113 -8.37 -1.55 10.01
N ASN A 114 -9.10 -0.77 9.21
CA ASN A 114 -10.54 -0.60 9.35
C ASN A 114 -11.24 -1.21 8.12
N CYS A 115 -11.84 -2.39 8.30
CA CYS A 115 -12.49 -3.11 7.22
C CYS A 115 -13.74 -2.38 6.68
N GLU A 116 -14.49 -1.68 7.54
CA GLU A 116 -15.67 -0.94 7.07
C GLU A 116 -15.27 0.28 6.25
N ASP A 117 -14.22 0.99 6.69
CA ASP A 117 -13.60 2.06 5.90
C ASP A 117 -13.07 1.54 4.56
N LEU A 118 -12.44 0.35 4.55
CA LEU A 118 -12.00 -0.30 3.31
C LEU A 118 -13.16 -0.60 2.36
N LYS A 119 -14.29 -1.13 2.86
CA LYS A 119 -15.48 -1.38 2.04
C LYS A 119 -16.03 -0.10 1.43
N VAL A 120 -16.12 0.97 2.23
CA VAL A 120 -16.59 2.27 1.75
C VAL A 120 -15.65 2.78 0.67
N PHE A 121 -14.34 2.73 0.89
CA PHE A 121 -13.34 3.12 -0.09
C PHE A 121 -13.47 2.36 -1.41
N LEU A 122 -13.56 1.02 -1.36
CA LEU A 122 -13.67 0.18 -2.56
C LEU A 122 -14.99 0.41 -3.31
N LYS A 123 -16.11 0.60 -2.60
CA LYS A 123 -17.41 0.92 -3.22
C LYS A 123 -17.42 2.27 -3.92
N ASN A 124 -16.67 3.26 -3.39
CA ASN A 124 -16.55 4.58 -4.01
C ASN A 124 -15.55 4.63 -5.17
N ASN A 125 -14.70 3.60 -5.31
CA ASN A 125 -13.67 3.53 -6.35
C ASN A 125 -13.75 2.18 -7.09
N PRO A 126 -14.83 1.94 -7.86
CA PRO A 126 -15.07 0.66 -8.53
C PRO A 126 -14.00 0.30 -9.57
N ASN A 127 -13.21 1.29 -10.00
CA ASN A 127 -12.09 1.10 -10.94
C ASN A 127 -10.93 0.33 -10.31
N ILE A 128 -10.91 0.17 -8.98
CA ILE A 128 -9.92 -0.64 -8.28
C ILE A 128 -10.39 -2.10 -8.30
N ASP A 129 -9.72 -2.91 -9.11
CA ASP A 129 -10.01 -4.34 -9.25
C ASP A 129 -9.25 -5.17 -8.22
N LYS A 130 -8.03 -4.75 -7.86
CA LYS A 130 -7.12 -5.55 -7.03
C LYS A 130 -6.40 -4.77 -5.96
N LEU A 131 -6.22 -5.41 -4.81
CA LEU A 131 -5.30 -5.00 -3.75
C LEU A 131 -4.21 -6.07 -3.61
N ALA A 132 -2.95 -5.66 -3.67
CA ALA A 132 -1.81 -6.56 -3.56
C ALA A 132 -0.84 -6.10 -2.47
N SER A 133 -0.18 -7.07 -1.83
CA SER A 133 0.99 -6.80 -1.01
C SER A 133 2.26 -6.74 -1.87
N CYS A 134 3.19 -5.86 -1.50
CA CYS A 134 4.46 -5.70 -2.20
C CYS A 134 5.27 -7.00 -2.20
N ASP A 135 5.07 -7.85 -1.19
CA ASP A 135 5.77 -9.14 -1.10
C ASP A 135 5.25 -10.23 -2.07
N ALA A 136 4.25 -9.89 -2.88
CA ALA A 136 3.56 -10.79 -3.81
C ALA A 136 3.01 -12.06 -3.14
N SER A 137 2.82 -12.04 -1.81
CA SER A 137 2.26 -13.17 -1.07
C SER A 137 0.74 -13.17 -1.12
N HIS A 138 0.11 -11.99 -1.27
CA HIS A 138 -1.33 -11.84 -1.26
C HIS A 138 -1.80 -10.87 -2.34
N VAL A 139 -2.76 -11.32 -3.14
CA VAL A 139 -3.48 -10.51 -4.11
C VAL A 139 -4.97 -10.81 -3.93
N TYR A 140 -5.76 -9.77 -3.74
CA TYR A 140 -7.18 -9.87 -3.53
C TYR A 140 -7.94 -9.13 -4.61
N ASP A 141 -8.96 -9.80 -5.13
CA ASP A 141 -9.96 -9.15 -5.97
C ASP A 141 -10.93 -8.35 -5.10
N THR A 142 -11.22 -7.11 -5.49
CA THR A 142 -12.04 -6.22 -4.67
C THR A 142 -13.50 -6.67 -4.61
N GLN A 143 -14.02 -7.31 -5.66
CA GLN A 143 -15.37 -7.88 -5.64
C GLN A 143 -15.45 -9.04 -4.65
N GLU A 144 -14.40 -9.86 -4.56
CA GLU A 144 -14.33 -10.90 -3.54
C GLU A 144 -14.29 -10.31 -2.13
N LEU A 145 -13.49 -9.26 -1.90
CA LEU A 145 -13.41 -8.58 -0.60
C LEU A 145 -14.74 -7.94 -0.18
N LEU A 146 -15.52 -7.42 -1.14
CA LEU A 146 -16.81 -6.81 -0.88
C LEU A 146 -17.91 -7.84 -0.57
N ASN A 147 -17.80 -9.05 -1.12
CA ASN A 147 -18.81 -10.11 -0.99
C ASN A 147 -18.48 -11.13 0.11
N ASP A 148 -17.22 -11.27 0.50
CA ASP A 148 -16.76 -12.24 1.51
C ASP A 148 -16.27 -11.53 2.79
N SER A 149 -17.08 -11.64 3.84
CA SER A 149 -16.79 -11.01 5.13
C SER A 149 -15.57 -11.58 5.85
N ASP A 150 -15.11 -12.79 5.49
CA ASP A 150 -13.93 -13.41 6.11
C ASP A 150 -12.65 -13.00 5.40
N LYS A 151 -12.67 -12.88 4.06
CA LYS A 151 -11.50 -12.39 3.30
C LYS A 151 -11.10 -10.98 3.70
N ILE A 152 -12.08 -10.09 3.92
CA ILE A 152 -11.76 -8.70 4.30
C ILE A 152 -11.14 -8.59 5.70
N LYS A 153 -11.35 -9.57 6.60
CA LYS A 153 -10.76 -9.57 7.95
C LYS A 153 -9.24 -9.68 7.95
N VAL A 154 -8.61 -10.06 6.83
CA VAL A 154 -7.15 -10.00 6.68
C VAL A 154 -6.61 -8.58 6.90
N PHE A 155 -7.44 -7.56 6.64
CA PHE A 155 -7.11 -6.17 6.90
C PHE A 155 -7.33 -5.77 8.37
N ASP A 156 -8.05 -6.54 9.18
CA ASP A 156 -8.23 -6.29 10.62
C ASP A 156 -7.01 -6.74 11.43
N CYS A 157 -5.89 -6.07 11.21
CA CYS A 157 -4.62 -6.39 11.87
C CYS A 157 -4.48 -5.75 13.27
N ARG A 158 -5.59 -5.42 13.95
CA ARG A 158 -5.56 -4.90 15.32
C ARG A 158 -5.06 -5.98 16.29
N LYS A 159 -3.74 -6.03 16.47
CA LYS A 159 -3.19 -6.68 17.67
C LYS A 159 -3.72 -5.89 18.87
N LYS A 160 -4.33 -6.59 19.85
CA LYS A 160 -4.67 -5.99 21.16
C LYS A 160 -3.47 -5.17 21.61
N ALA A 161 -3.69 -3.92 21.99
CA ALA A 161 -2.65 -3.12 22.61
C ALA A 161 -2.09 -3.94 23.78
N LEU A 162 -0.84 -4.40 23.67
CA LEU A 162 -0.13 -4.94 24.81
C LEU A 162 -0.07 -3.78 25.80
N GLN A 163 -0.80 -3.91 26.91
CA GLN A 163 -0.73 -2.98 28.02
C GLN A 163 0.75 -2.95 28.45
N ARG A 164 1.49 -1.94 27.99
CA ARG A 164 2.81 -1.67 28.56
C ARG A 164 2.55 -1.39 30.03
N SER A 165 3.20 -2.16 30.91
CA SER A 165 2.79 -2.39 32.29
C SER A 165 2.52 -1.11 33.09
N LYS A 166 1.74 -1.28 34.17
CA LYS A 166 1.46 -0.28 35.21
C LYS A 166 2.70 0.46 35.70
#